data_AF-A0A1I3XFJ0-F1
#
_entry.id   AF-A0A1I3XFJ0-F1
#
_cell.length_a   1.000
_cell.length_b   1.000
_cell.length_c   1.000
_cell.angle_alpha   90.00
_cell.angle_beta   90.00
_cell.angle_gamma   90.00
#
_symmetry.space_group_name_H-M   'P 1'
#
loop_
_entity.id
_entity.type
_entity.pdbx_description
1 polymer ?
#
loop_
_entity_poly.entity_id
_entity_poly.type
_entity_poly.pdbx_seq_one_letter_code
_entity_poly.pdbx_strand_id
1 'polypeptide(L)'
;MVQVYEREVKQQTKDQPLTTNPVAWLKEHITGPYVLESSLSARDLEHQKNTAPWLMDALQVNMEFNSNVAFSKTVNFIEPDVLDGNFNTIVIQENLLTIAENKDSIKNVIDRIWSENGKLILLTTEPNRETVHERMYLINQLISEFSLGRLVDCFVSSDWAGIVFANENSAQDTNYVSSIIKNSLNKENELIYKVRQLENYIEDLQQEKISHNDLAKLIKKQATVVDKIKQNQEKDKPRNTKSKDVQRLTQQLIKEKEQKVKLKEQIIQMFKKEALLLKSHRKLIKRYESLSTSKLGRMTIAYWKFINRIKRGK
;
A
#
# COMPACT_ATOMS: atom_id res chain seq x y z
N MET A 1 -49.22 13.25 -27.15
CA MET A 1 -48.31 12.14 -27.49
C MET A 1 -46.92 12.56 -27.01
N VAL A 2 -46.52 12.13 -25.81
CA VAL A 2 -45.23 12.47 -25.19
C VAL A 2 -44.60 11.17 -24.74
N GLN A 3 -43.39 10.92 -25.23
CA GLN A 3 -42.66 9.66 -25.06
C GLN A 3 -42.08 9.56 -23.66
N VAL A 4 -42.39 8.47 -22.97
CA VAL A 4 -41.77 8.04 -21.72
C VAL A 4 -40.54 7.20 -22.09
N TYR A 5 -39.37 7.60 -21.62
CA TYR A 5 -38.17 6.77 -21.70
C TYR A 5 -37.99 6.03 -20.37
N GLU A 6 -38.34 4.75 -20.37
CA GLU A 6 -37.99 3.81 -19.32
C GLU A 6 -36.52 3.44 -19.48
N ARG A 7 -35.66 3.89 -18.55
CA ARG A 7 -34.25 3.50 -18.52
C ARG A 7 -34.13 2.35 -17.52
N GLU A 8 -34.05 1.12 -18.02
CA GLU A 8 -33.65 -0.03 -17.22
C GLU A 8 -32.32 0.27 -16.51
N VAL A 9 -32.38 0.45 -15.19
CA VAL A 9 -31.19 0.52 -14.34
C VAL A 9 -30.68 -0.91 -14.17
N LYS A 10 -29.85 -1.35 -15.11
CA LYS A 10 -29.00 -2.53 -14.89
C LYS A 10 -28.05 -2.20 -13.75
N GLN A 11 -28.24 -2.86 -12.61
CA GLN A 11 -27.26 -2.90 -11.52
C GLN A 11 -25.92 -3.40 -12.07
N GLN A 12 -25.03 -2.45 -12.38
CA GLN A 12 -23.63 -2.75 -12.64
C GLN A 12 -22.95 -2.85 -11.27
N THR A 13 -22.68 -4.08 -10.83
CA THR A 13 -21.61 -4.37 -9.87
C THR A 13 -20.28 -3.98 -10.52
N LYS A 14 -19.95 -2.69 -10.44
CA LYS A 14 -18.66 -2.18 -10.88
C LYS A 14 -17.73 -2.20 -9.68
N ASP A 15 -16.87 -3.21 -9.64
CA ASP A 15 -15.58 -3.13 -8.96
C ASP A 15 -14.76 -2.03 -9.65
N GLN A 16 -15.08 -0.77 -9.37
CA GLN A 16 -14.21 0.34 -9.73
C GLN A 16 -13.02 0.35 -8.75
N PRO A 17 -11.79 0.55 -9.25
CA PRO A 17 -10.64 0.66 -8.38
C PRO A 17 -10.85 1.84 -7.43
N LEU A 18 -10.73 1.58 -6.12
CA LEU A 18 -10.70 2.61 -5.07
C LEU A 18 -9.77 3.73 -5.53
N THR A 19 -10.32 4.93 -5.71
CA THR A 19 -9.55 6.08 -6.17
C THR A 19 -8.55 6.44 -5.08
N THR A 20 -7.25 6.36 -5.37
CA THR A 20 -6.20 6.75 -4.40
C THR A 20 -6.01 8.28 -4.31
N ASN A 21 -6.76 9.04 -5.10
CA ASN A 21 -6.68 10.50 -5.15
C ASN A 21 -7.84 11.11 -4.33
N PRO A 22 -7.55 11.79 -3.20
CA PRO A 22 -8.57 12.41 -2.34
C PRO A 22 -9.46 13.41 -3.08
N VAL A 23 -8.90 14.12 -4.08
CA VAL A 23 -9.63 15.12 -4.86
C VAL A 23 -10.64 14.46 -5.80
N ALA A 24 -10.27 13.33 -6.40
CA ALA A 24 -11.19 12.56 -7.25
C ALA A 24 -12.33 11.97 -6.42
N TRP A 25 -12.00 11.44 -5.24
CA TRP A 25 -12.97 10.90 -4.30
C TRP A 25 -13.98 11.96 -3.81
N LEU A 26 -13.51 13.16 -3.46
CA LEU A 26 -14.37 14.27 -3.05
C LEU A 26 -15.33 14.73 -4.15
N LYS A 27 -14.88 14.76 -5.41
CA LYS A 27 -15.71 15.12 -6.57
C LYS A 27 -16.92 14.20 -6.77
N GLU A 28 -16.79 12.93 -6.42
CA GLU A 28 -17.88 11.96 -6.54
C GLU A 28 -18.99 12.19 -5.50
N HIS A 29 -18.66 12.84 -4.38
CA HIS A 29 -19.53 12.92 -3.22
C HIS A 29 -20.14 14.30 -2.98
N ILE A 30 -19.45 15.39 -3.32
CA ILE A 30 -19.97 16.76 -3.17
C ILE A 30 -21.01 17.06 -4.26
N THR A 31 -22.26 17.28 -3.87
CA THR A 31 -23.36 17.67 -4.77
C THR A 31 -24.16 18.83 -4.20
N GLY A 32 -24.22 19.95 -4.91
CA GLY A 32 -24.98 21.14 -4.50
C GLY A 32 -24.24 22.06 -3.51
N PRO A 33 -24.94 23.01 -2.86
CA PRO A 33 -24.33 23.93 -1.89
C PRO A 33 -23.87 23.20 -0.63
N TYR A 34 -22.74 23.61 -0.07
CA TYR A 34 -22.16 23.01 1.13
C TYR A 34 -21.63 24.04 2.14
N VAL A 35 -21.52 23.61 3.39
CA VAL A 35 -20.92 24.35 4.51
C VAL A 35 -19.60 23.68 4.86
N LEU A 36 -18.53 24.46 5.02
CA LEU A 36 -17.24 23.99 5.48
C LEU A 36 -17.03 24.49 6.90
N GLU A 37 -16.85 23.56 7.84
CA GLU A 37 -16.68 23.87 9.26
C GLU A 37 -15.30 23.44 9.77
N SER A 38 -14.84 24.19 10.77
CA SER A 38 -13.50 24.10 11.34
C SER A 38 -13.57 24.67 12.77
N SER A 39 -13.44 23.81 13.78
CA SER A 39 -13.65 24.19 15.19
C SER A 39 -12.29 24.19 15.89
N LEU A 40 -11.64 25.34 16.10
CA LEU A 40 -10.28 25.30 16.63
C LEU A 40 -9.89 26.34 17.69
N SER A 41 -9.06 25.83 18.60
CA SER A 41 -8.28 26.54 19.60
C SER A 41 -7.12 27.32 18.97
N ALA A 42 -6.55 28.29 19.70
CA ALA A 42 -5.52 29.20 19.19
C ALA A 42 -4.23 28.53 18.65
N ARG A 43 -3.95 27.25 18.99
CA ARG A 43 -2.77 26.51 18.49
C ARG A 43 -2.94 25.93 17.10
N ASP A 44 -4.18 25.67 16.67
CA ASP A 44 -4.45 24.93 15.45
C ASP A 44 -4.69 25.85 14.23
N LEU A 45 -4.84 27.16 14.48
CA LEU A 45 -4.94 28.25 13.50
C LEU A 45 -3.74 28.35 12.53
N GLU A 46 -2.53 27.98 12.97
CA GLU A 46 -1.32 28.07 12.15
C GLU A 46 -1.21 26.92 11.13
N HIS A 47 -1.72 25.72 11.49
CA HIS A 47 -1.80 24.58 10.59
C HIS A 47 -2.93 24.72 9.58
N GLN A 48 -4.04 25.32 9.98
CA GLN A 48 -5.14 25.65 9.08
C GLN A 48 -4.78 26.67 8.01
N LYS A 49 -3.96 27.67 8.34
CA LYS A 49 -3.42 28.62 7.35
C LYS A 49 -2.66 27.93 6.21
N ASN A 50 -2.20 26.70 6.39
CA ASN A 50 -1.48 25.94 5.37
C ASN A 50 -2.34 24.85 4.68
N THR A 51 -3.40 24.35 5.34
CA THR A 51 -4.26 23.26 4.81
C THR A 51 -5.56 23.75 4.22
N ALA A 52 -6.16 24.81 4.77
CA ALA A 52 -7.38 25.41 4.23
C ALA A 52 -7.16 26.05 2.83
N PRO A 53 -6.06 26.79 2.56
CA PRO A 53 -5.79 27.27 1.21
C PRO A 53 -5.55 26.13 0.23
N TRP A 54 -4.92 25.03 0.66
CA TRP A 54 -4.74 23.88 -0.22
C TRP A 54 -6.06 23.16 -0.52
N LEU A 55 -6.95 22.97 0.44
CA LEU A 55 -8.26 22.35 0.17
C LEU A 55 -9.08 23.26 -0.73
N MET A 56 -9.05 24.57 -0.47
CA MET A 56 -9.70 25.57 -1.30
C MET A 56 -9.07 25.63 -2.69
N ASP A 57 -7.75 25.52 -2.83
CA ASP A 57 -7.03 25.41 -4.11
C ASP A 57 -7.31 24.05 -4.77
N ALA A 58 -7.45 22.95 -4.05
CA ALA A 58 -7.82 21.66 -4.62
C ALA A 58 -9.27 21.65 -5.10
N LEU A 59 -10.14 22.38 -4.40
CA LEU A 59 -11.54 22.63 -4.77
C LEU A 59 -11.65 23.70 -5.88
N GLN A 60 -10.73 24.67 -6.00
CA GLN A 60 -10.76 25.76 -7.00
C GLN A 60 -9.90 25.50 -8.25
N VAL A 61 -8.67 25.02 -8.09
CA VAL A 61 -7.68 24.80 -9.16
C VAL A 61 -7.91 23.50 -9.91
N ASN A 62 -8.35 22.43 -9.22
CA ASN A 62 -8.53 21.12 -9.84
C ASN A 62 -9.99 20.79 -10.16
N MET A 63 -10.94 21.62 -9.74
CA MET A 63 -12.33 21.50 -10.14
C MET A 63 -12.65 22.69 -11.05
N GLU A 64 -12.82 22.43 -12.34
CA GLU A 64 -13.62 23.30 -13.21
C GLU A 64 -15.07 23.23 -12.69
N PHE A 65 -15.33 23.81 -11.52
CA PHE A 65 -16.63 23.81 -10.92
C PHE A 65 -17.54 24.62 -11.85
N ASN A 66 -18.51 23.94 -12.44
CA ASN A 66 -19.74 24.58 -12.88
C ASN A 66 -20.14 25.59 -11.80
N SER A 67 -20.47 26.80 -12.20
CA SER A 67 -20.81 28.00 -11.41
C SER A 67 -21.96 27.85 -10.38
N ASN A 68 -22.34 26.62 -10.02
CA ASN A 68 -23.51 26.27 -9.22
C ASN A 68 -23.17 25.81 -7.79
N VAL A 69 -21.90 25.79 -7.41
CA VAL A 69 -21.50 25.45 -6.04
C VAL A 69 -20.97 26.69 -5.35
N ALA A 70 -21.90 27.42 -4.73
CA ALA A 70 -21.60 28.58 -3.92
C ALA A 70 -21.25 28.14 -2.49
N PHE A 71 -20.09 28.54 -2.02
CA PHE A 71 -19.75 28.46 -0.60
C PHE A 71 -20.70 29.39 0.15
N SER A 72 -21.56 28.82 0.99
CA SER A 72 -22.59 29.59 1.68
C SER A 72 -22.03 30.29 2.91
N LYS A 73 -21.22 29.58 3.73
CA LYS A 73 -20.77 30.09 5.03
C LYS A 73 -19.68 29.20 5.63
N THR A 74 -18.73 29.80 6.34
CA THR A 74 -17.88 29.13 7.34
C THR A 74 -18.46 29.52 8.71
N VAL A 75 -18.73 28.53 9.56
CA VAL A 75 -19.33 28.75 10.89
C VAL A 75 -18.51 28.00 11.93
N ASN A 76 -18.63 28.35 13.20
CA ASN A 76 -18.03 27.64 14.32
C ASN A 76 -19.16 26.95 15.10
N PHE A 77 -19.12 25.63 15.30
CA PHE A 77 -20.17 24.90 16.03
C PHE A 77 -20.31 25.30 17.50
N ILE A 78 -19.33 26.03 18.06
CA ILE A 78 -19.41 26.56 19.43
C ILE A 78 -20.43 27.71 19.54
N GLU A 79 -20.72 28.41 18.44
CA GLU A 79 -21.68 29.53 18.39
C GLU A 79 -22.87 29.15 17.49
N PRO A 80 -23.87 28.42 18.02
CA PRO A 80 -24.98 27.84 17.24
C PRO A 80 -25.95 28.87 16.64
N ASP A 81 -25.79 30.16 16.93
CA ASP A 81 -26.81 31.19 16.70
C ASP A 81 -26.89 31.69 15.23
N VAL A 82 -26.23 31.03 14.28
CA VAL A 82 -25.93 31.62 12.96
C VAL A 82 -26.24 30.70 11.76
N LEU A 83 -26.76 29.48 11.98
CA LEU A 83 -27.06 28.52 10.90
C LEU A 83 -28.56 28.19 10.82
N ASP A 84 -29.29 28.99 10.04
CA ASP A 84 -30.64 28.66 9.60
C ASP A 84 -30.60 28.12 8.16
N GLY A 85 -31.10 26.89 7.94
CA GLY A 85 -31.28 26.32 6.60
C GLY A 85 -31.06 24.81 6.53
N ASN A 86 -31.58 24.18 5.46
CA ASN A 86 -31.38 22.77 5.15
C ASN A 86 -30.30 22.62 4.08
N PHE A 87 -29.20 21.96 4.41
CA PHE A 87 -28.06 21.73 3.52
C PHE A 87 -28.06 20.30 2.97
N ASN A 88 -27.77 20.20 1.67
CA ASN A 88 -27.64 18.92 0.96
C ASN A 88 -26.27 18.28 1.16
N THR A 89 -25.23 19.07 1.42
CA THR A 89 -23.90 18.55 1.74
C THR A 89 -23.32 19.36 2.87
N ILE A 90 -22.86 18.70 3.94
CA ILE A 90 -22.16 19.32 5.06
C ILE A 90 -20.75 18.76 5.04
N VAL A 91 -19.72 19.60 5.09
CA VAL A 91 -18.33 19.19 5.14
C VAL A 91 -17.72 19.68 6.44
N ILE A 92 -17.31 18.76 7.30
CA ILE A 92 -16.60 19.07 8.54
C ILE A 92 -15.16 18.71 8.31
N GLN A 93 -14.27 19.69 8.39
CA GLN A 93 -12.83 19.45 8.26
C GLN A 93 -12.18 19.66 9.62
N GLU A 94 -11.93 18.58 10.35
CA GLU A 94 -11.34 18.68 11.68
C GLU A 94 -10.55 17.41 12.06
N ASN A 95 -9.75 17.50 13.13
CA ASN A 95 -9.04 16.35 13.69
C ASN A 95 -10.02 15.26 14.18
N LEU A 96 -9.70 13.97 13.98
CA LEU A 96 -10.60 12.86 14.36
C LEU A 96 -10.90 12.84 15.85
N LEU A 97 -9.90 13.14 16.68
CA LEU A 97 -10.03 13.20 18.13
C LEU A 97 -10.97 14.34 18.53
N THR A 98 -10.83 15.52 17.92
CA THR A 98 -11.70 16.66 18.20
C THR A 98 -13.16 16.37 17.80
N ILE A 99 -13.36 15.68 16.67
CA ILE A 99 -14.69 15.22 16.26
C ILE A 99 -15.25 14.23 17.29
N ALA A 100 -14.44 13.26 17.73
CA ALA A 100 -14.85 12.25 18.71
C ALA A 100 -15.20 12.86 20.08
N GLU A 101 -14.43 13.84 20.54
CA GLU A 101 -14.65 14.54 21.82
C GLU A 101 -15.90 15.43 21.78
N ASN A 102 -16.21 16.07 20.65
CA ASN A 102 -17.32 17.02 20.50
C ASN A 102 -18.56 16.40 19.83
N LYS A 103 -18.68 15.07 19.87
CA LYS A 103 -19.68 14.32 19.10
C LYS A 103 -21.12 14.79 19.29
N ASP A 104 -21.52 15.03 20.53
CA ASP A 104 -22.90 15.38 20.87
C ASP A 104 -23.25 16.79 20.39
N SER A 105 -22.29 17.72 20.50
CA SER A 105 -22.43 19.09 20.00
C SER A 105 -22.54 19.11 18.48
N ILE A 106 -21.65 18.38 17.80
CA ILE A 106 -21.66 18.26 16.34
C ILE A 106 -22.98 17.63 15.87
N LYS A 107 -23.45 16.56 16.52
CA LYS A 107 -24.73 15.92 16.23
C LYS A 107 -25.91 16.86 16.33
N ASN A 108 -26.00 17.61 17.43
CA ASN A 108 -27.11 18.54 17.65
C ASN A 108 -27.19 19.63 16.59
N VAL A 109 -26.05 20.09 16.04
CA VAL A 109 -26.08 21.07 14.97
C VAL A 109 -26.44 20.42 13.64
N ILE A 110 -25.83 19.27 13.32
CA ILE A 110 -26.12 18.53 12.09
C ILE A 110 -27.61 18.21 11.99
N ASP A 111 -28.23 17.69 13.06
CA ASP A 111 -29.66 17.33 13.07
C ASP A 111 -30.58 18.52 12.76
N ARG A 112 -30.14 19.76 13.00
CA ARG A 112 -30.91 20.98 12.70
C ARG A 112 -30.78 21.43 11.25
N ILE A 113 -29.61 21.23 10.66
CA ILE A 113 -29.25 21.83 9.37
C ILE A 113 -29.19 20.81 8.22
N TRP A 114 -29.27 19.52 8.52
CA TRP A 114 -29.08 18.46 7.54
C TRP A 114 -30.38 18.08 6.85
N SER A 115 -30.40 18.21 5.51
CA SER A 115 -31.57 17.84 4.71
C SER A 115 -31.85 16.33 4.69
N GLU A 116 -33.08 15.95 4.35
CA GLU A 116 -33.52 14.54 4.27
C GLU A 116 -32.71 13.68 3.27
N ASN A 117 -32.18 14.31 2.21
CA ASN A 117 -31.32 13.65 1.21
C ASN A 117 -29.87 14.14 1.30
N GLY A 118 -29.52 14.72 2.44
CA GLY A 118 -28.23 15.33 2.65
C GLY A 118 -27.12 14.30 2.81
N LYS A 119 -25.90 14.74 2.50
CA LYS A 119 -24.65 14.05 2.80
C LYS A 119 -23.87 14.83 3.84
N LEU A 120 -23.22 14.11 4.74
CA LEU A 120 -22.23 14.65 5.65
C LEU A 120 -20.88 14.05 5.28
N ILE A 121 -19.89 14.89 5.07
CA ILE A 121 -18.53 14.50 4.75
C ILE A 121 -17.65 14.95 5.91
N LEU A 122 -17.10 14.00 6.65
CA LEU A 122 -16.05 14.27 7.64
C LEU A 122 -14.70 14.13 6.94
N LEU A 123 -13.92 15.18 6.95
CA LEU A 123 -12.55 15.22 6.45
C LEU A 123 -11.60 15.44 7.61
N THR A 124 -10.62 14.57 7.73
CA THR A 124 -9.52 14.76 8.67
C THR A 124 -8.21 14.84 7.90
N THR A 125 -7.41 15.82 8.28
CA THR A 125 -6.05 16.00 7.80
C THR A 125 -5.14 15.96 9.00
N GLU A 126 -4.57 14.79 9.28
CA GLU A 126 -3.63 14.66 10.39
C GLU A 126 -2.19 14.55 9.90
N PRO A 127 -1.31 15.47 10.35
CA PRO A 127 0.10 15.37 10.05
C PRO A 127 0.73 14.24 10.87
N ASN A 128 0.97 13.10 10.21
CA ASN A 128 2.04 12.12 10.47
C ASN A 128 2.23 11.53 11.89
N ARG A 129 1.37 11.81 12.88
CA ARG A 129 1.55 11.27 14.24
C ARG A 129 0.83 9.95 14.47
N GLU A 130 -0.37 9.81 13.90
CA GLU A 130 -1.15 8.59 14.04
C GLU A 130 -0.80 7.58 12.94
N THR A 131 -0.55 6.34 13.37
CA THR A 131 -0.46 5.20 12.48
C THR A 131 -1.80 5.00 11.76
N VAL A 132 -1.79 4.39 10.58
CA VAL A 132 -3.02 4.10 9.82
C VAL A 132 -4.01 3.28 10.67
N HIS A 133 -3.51 2.43 11.56
CA HIS A 133 -4.31 1.63 12.49
C HIS A 133 -5.06 2.48 13.53
N GLU A 134 -4.41 3.46 14.15
CA GLU A 134 -5.05 4.36 15.13
C GLU A 134 -6.18 5.15 14.47
N ARG A 135 -5.93 5.67 13.27
CA ARG A 135 -6.96 6.35 12.47
C ARG A 135 -8.13 5.43 12.13
N MET A 136 -7.86 4.21 11.69
CA MET A 136 -8.92 3.24 11.40
C MET A 136 -9.73 2.87 12.66
N TYR A 137 -9.07 2.80 13.82
CA TYR A 137 -9.74 2.58 15.10
C TYR A 137 -10.66 3.75 15.46
N LEU A 138 -10.18 4.98 15.37
CA LEU A 138 -10.99 6.19 15.62
C LEU A 138 -12.14 6.31 14.63
N ILE A 139 -11.91 6.02 13.34
CA ILE A 139 -12.96 5.98 12.31
C ILE A 139 -14.02 4.95 12.68
N ASN A 140 -13.62 3.73 13.08
CA ASN A 140 -14.58 2.71 13.52
C ASN A 140 -15.35 3.13 14.77
N GLN A 141 -14.67 3.76 15.73
CA GLN A 141 -15.28 4.27 16.94
C GLN A 141 -16.32 5.35 16.61
N LEU A 142 -15.96 6.33 15.77
CA LEU A 142 -16.88 7.33 15.24
C LEU A 142 -18.06 6.63 14.53
N ILE A 143 -17.83 5.74 13.58
CA ILE A 143 -18.92 5.04 12.89
C ILE A 143 -19.86 4.32 13.87
N SER A 144 -19.32 3.71 14.93
CA SER A 144 -20.13 3.01 15.94
C SER A 144 -20.89 3.92 16.89
N GLU A 145 -20.31 5.06 17.27
CA GLU A 145 -20.86 5.94 18.31
C GLU A 145 -21.66 7.11 17.74
N PHE A 146 -21.27 7.65 16.57
CA PHE A 146 -21.75 8.93 16.10
C PHE A 146 -23.20 8.88 15.60
N SER A 147 -23.74 7.73 15.21
CA SER A 147 -25.16 7.50 14.85
C SER A 147 -25.85 8.67 14.12
N LEU A 148 -25.13 9.39 13.26
CA LEU A 148 -25.66 10.54 12.53
C LEU A 148 -26.48 10.07 11.35
N GLY A 149 -26.00 9.04 10.67
CA GLY A 149 -26.73 8.44 9.58
C GLY A 149 -26.01 7.23 9.04
N ARG A 150 -26.42 6.82 7.85
CA ARG A 150 -25.86 5.67 7.19
C ARG A 150 -24.52 6.02 6.55
N LEU A 151 -23.49 5.28 6.91
CA LEU A 151 -22.21 5.34 6.21
C LEU A 151 -22.38 4.94 4.74
N VAL A 152 -21.97 5.81 3.83
CA VAL A 152 -22.01 5.62 2.38
C VAL A 152 -20.66 5.16 1.86
N ASP A 153 -19.61 5.88 2.26
CA ASP A 153 -18.25 5.62 1.79
C ASP A 153 -17.21 6.08 2.82
N CYS A 154 -16.02 5.50 2.74
CA CYS A 154 -14.87 5.90 3.53
C CYS A 154 -13.59 5.83 2.70
N PHE A 155 -12.75 6.84 2.86
CA PHE A 155 -11.44 6.94 2.24
C PHE A 155 -10.39 7.08 3.34
N VAL A 156 -9.32 6.29 3.26
CA VAL A 156 -8.17 6.41 4.17
C VAL A 156 -6.90 6.40 3.34
N SER A 157 -6.04 7.37 3.60
CA SER A 157 -4.73 7.58 2.98
C SER A 157 -3.69 7.86 4.07
N SER A 158 -2.41 7.92 3.69
CA SER A 158 -1.30 8.23 4.59
C SER A 158 -1.48 9.55 5.34
N ASP A 159 -2.09 10.55 4.71
CA ASP A 159 -2.17 11.90 5.28
C ASP A 159 -3.63 12.39 5.45
N TRP A 160 -4.61 11.61 5.00
CA TRP A 160 -6.02 12.02 4.91
C TRP A 160 -6.94 10.88 5.28
N ALA A 161 -8.05 11.19 5.92
CA ALA A 161 -9.20 10.30 5.96
C ALA A 161 -10.48 11.09 5.67
N GLY A 162 -11.40 10.45 4.98
CA GLY A 162 -12.69 10.99 4.59
C GLY A 162 -13.78 9.98 4.92
N ILE A 163 -14.87 10.43 5.52
CA ILE A 163 -16.03 9.58 5.83
C ILE A 163 -17.27 10.27 5.28
N VAL A 164 -18.10 9.56 4.53
CA VAL A 164 -19.36 10.08 4.00
C VAL A 164 -20.53 9.38 4.65
N PHE A 165 -21.38 10.14 5.32
CA PHE A 165 -22.68 9.70 5.81
C PHE A 165 -23.79 10.25 4.93
N ALA A 166 -24.87 9.49 4.78
CA ALA A 166 -26.14 9.94 4.25
C ALA A 166 -27.22 9.80 5.31
N ASN A 167 -28.22 10.67 5.25
CA ASN A 167 -29.35 10.62 6.17
C ASN A 167 -30.12 9.28 6.01
N GLU A 168 -30.61 8.71 7.11
CA GLU A 168 -31.14 7.35 7.24
C GLU A 168 -32.34 7.04 6.31
N ASN A 169 -33.00 8.08 5.80
CA ASN A 169 -34.13 7.95 4.86
C ASN A 169 -33.71 7.50 3.44
N SER A 170 -32.40 7.45 3.15
CA SER A 170 -31.87 6.94 1.87
C SER A 170 -31.67 5.41 1.92
N ALA A 171 -32.71 4.68 1.53
CA ALA A 171 -32.74 3.22 1.50
C ALA A 171 -31.63 2.61 0.62
N GLN A 172 -30.57 2.10 1.26
CA GLN A 172 -29.68 1.05 0.73
C GLN A 172 -28.99 0.39 1.94
N ASP A 173 -28.37 -0.78 1.75
CA ASP A 173 -27.95 -1.69 2.84
C ASP A 173 -26.74 -1.21 3.66
N THR A 174 -26.88 -1.20 4.99
CA THR A 174 -25.77 -1.12 5.99
C THR A 174 -24.83 -2.34 5.93
N ASN A 175 -25.31 -3.48 5.40
CA ASN A 175 -24.52 -4.69 5.24
C ASN A 175 -23.33 -4.52 4.27
N TYR A 176 -23.48 -3.68 3.24
CA TYR A 176 -22.46 -3.47 2.22
C TYR A 176 -21.18 -2.83 2.79
N VAL A 177 -21.32 -1.82 3.64
CA VAL A 177 -20.15 -1.12 4.19
C VAL A 177 -19.42 -1.93 5.25
N SER A 178 -20.18 -2.68 6.07
CA SER A 178 -19.56 -3.65 6.99
C SER A 178 -18.69 -4.67 6.22
N SER A 179 -19.08 -5.03 5.00
CA SER A 179 -18.33 -5.95 4.15
C SER A 179 -17.07 -5.31 3.55
N ILE A 180 -17.12 -4.02 3.18
CA ILE A 180 -15.95 -3.28 2.68
C ILE A 180 -14.90 -3.13 3.78
N ILE A 181 -15.32 -2.70 4.97
CA ILE A 181 -14.42 -2.52 6.12
C ILE A 181 -13.81 -3.87 6.51
N LYS A 182 -14.62 -4.94 6.61
CA LYS A 182 -14.12 -6.30 6.88
C LYS A 182 -13.13 -6.77 5.81
N ASN A 183 -13.42 -6.52 4.53
CA ASN A 183 -12.53 -6.90 3.43
C ASN A 183 -11.20 -6.12 3.48
N SER A 184 -11.23 -4.84 3.85
CA SER A 184 -10.04 -4.03 4.03
C SER A 184 -9.19 -4.54 5.20
N LEU A 185 -9.82 -4.79 6.35
CA LEU A 185 -9.15 -5.34 7.54
C LEU A 185 -8.53 -6.71 7.27
N ASN A 186 -9.23 -7.58 6.51
CA ASN A 186 -8.73 -8.90 6.14
C ASN A 186 -7.51 -8.82 5.22
N LYS A 187 -7.51 -7.90 4.24
CA LYS A 187 -6.35 -7.67 3.37
C LYS A 187 -5.16 -7.15 4.16
N GLU A 188 -5.39 -6.26 5.11
CA GLU A 188 -4.35 -5.74 5.99
C GLU A 188 -3.72 -6.83 6.85
N ASN A 189 -4.54 -7.69 7.46
CA ASN A 189 -4.05 -8.84 8.21
C ASN A 189 -3.24 -9.82 7.34
N GLU A 190 -3.66 -10.02 6.09
CA GLU A 190 -2.90 -10.83 5.13
C GLU A 190 -1.53 -10.21 4.79
N LEU A 191 -1.48 -8.88 4.64
CA LEU A 191 -0.23 -8.16 4.42
C LEU A 191 0.69 -8.23 5.64
N ILE A 192 0.16 -8.07 6.85
CA ILE A 192 0.93 -8.22 8.10
C ILE A 192 1.53 -9.63 8.18
N TYR A 193 0.76 -10.66 7.84
CA TYR A 193 1.26 -12.03 7.81
C TYR A 193 2.40 -12.21 6.79
N LYS A 194 2.26 -11.65 5.59
CA LYS A 194 3.32 -11.66 4.56
C LYS A 194 4.58 -10.91 5.01
N VAL A 195 4.44 -9.79 5.69
CA VAL A 195 5.59 -9.03 6.23
C VAL A 195 6.35 -9.89 7.24
N ARG A 196 5.65 -10.53 8.18
CA ARG A 196 6.29 -11.45 9.15
C ARG A 196 6.99 -12.63 8.49
N GLN A 197 6.41 -13.21 7.44
CA GLN A 197 7.08 -14.27 6.67
C GLN A 197 8.37 -13.78 6.01
N LEU A 198 8.37 -12.57 5.45
CA LEU A 198 9.56 -11.97 4.85
C LEU A 198 10.63 -11.64 5.89
N GLU A 199 10.25 -11.18 7.08
CA GLU A 199 11.16 -10.93 8.20
C GLU A 199 11.87 -12.21 8.64
N ASN A 200 11.12 -13.30 8.86
CA ASN A 200 11.69 -14.60 9.20
C ASN A 200 12.65 -15.10 8.10
N TYR A 201 12.27 -14.94 6.83
CA TYR A 201 13.14 -15.31 5.71
C TYR A 201 14.44 -14.48 5.66
N ILE A 202 14.39 -13.20 6.02
CA ILE A 202 15.57 -12.35 6.13
C ILE A 202 16.47 -12.82 7.28
N GLU A 203 15.90 -13.19 8.44
CA GLU A 203 16.66 -13.76 9.55
C GLU A 203 17.38 -15.05 9.16
N ASP A 204 16.70 -15.98 8.49
CA ASP A 204 17.28 -17.23 8.01
C ASP A 204 18.48 -16.97 7.07
N LEU A 205 18.31 -16.05 6.12
CA LEU A 205 19.39 -15.65 5.20
C LEU A 205 20.57 -15.00 5.93
N GLN A 206 20.33 -14.25 7.01
CA GLN A 206 21.40 -13.67 7.82
C GLN A 206 22.18 -14.74 8.58
N GLN A 207 21.50 -15.75 9.14
CA GLN A 207 22.17 -16.89 9.77
C GLN A 207 23.00 -17.71 8.78
N GLU A 208 22.47 -17.93 7.57
CA GLU A 208 23.20 -18.61 6.49
C GLU A 208 24.46 -17.82 6.09
N LYS A 209 24.39 -16.50 6.03
CA LYS A 209 25.55 -15.64 5.77
C LYS A 209 26.62 -15.74 6.86
N ILE A 210 26.22 -15.81 8.13
CA ILE A 210 27.15 -15.97 9.27
C ILE A 210 27.90 -17.30 9.17
N SER A 211 27.17 -18.39 8.94
CA SER A 211 27.75 -19.74 8.79
C SER A 211 28.67 -19.86 7.57
N HIS A 212 28.35 -19.21 6.45
CA HIS A 212 29.26 -19.10 5.30
C HIS A 212 30.56 -18.35 5.63
N ASN A 213 30.48 -17.29 6.43
CA ASN A 213 31.65 -16.53 6.87
C ASN A 213 32.58 -17.38 7.77
N ASP A 214 32.01 -18.21 8.64
CA ASP A 214 32.78 -19.11 9.48
C ASP A 214 33.42 -20.25 8.69
N LEU A 215 32.71 -20.78 7.69
CA LEU A 215 33.30 -21.69 6.69
C LEU A 215 34.47 -21.04 5.93
N ALA A 216 34.36 -19.78 5.54
CA ALA A 216 35.44 -19.05 4.88
C ALA A 216 36.67 -18.87 5.79
N LYS A 217 36.48 -18.62 7.10
CA LYS A 217 37.57 -18.59 8.08
C LYS A 217 38.25 -19.95 8.22
N LEU A 218 37.48 -21.04 8.25
CA LEU A 218 38.01 -22.40 8.30
C LEU A 218 38.84 -22.75 7.05
N ILE A 219 38.36 -22.34 5.86
CA ILE A 219 39.11 -22.52 4.61
C ILE A 219 40.44 -21.75 4.64
N LYS A 220 40.45 -20.51 5.14
CA LYS A 220 41.70 -19.74 5.31
C LYS A 220 42.66 -20.40 6.29
N LYS A 221 42.16 -20.95 7.41
CA LYS A 221 42.99 -21.71 8.37
C LYS A 221 43.55 -23.00 7.74
N GLN A 222 42.77 -23.71 6.92
CA GLN A 222 43.27 -24.89 6.23
C GLN A 222 44.33 -24.54 5.17
N ALA A 223 44.16 -23.42 4.44
CA ALA A 223 45.16 -22.95 3.49
C ALA A 223 46.51 -22.65 4.16
N THR A 224 46.51 -21.96 5.30
CA THR A 224 47.76 -21.67 6.02
C THR A 224 48.44 -22.93 6.60
N VAL A 225 47.67 -23.95 6.99
CA VAL A 225 48.23 -25.25 7.40
C VAL A 225 48.87 -25.96 6.22
N VAL A 226 48.24 -25.95 5.04
CA VAL A 226 48.81 -26.53 3.82
C VAL A 226 50.12 -25.83 3.44
N ASP A 227 50.17 -24.49 3.52
CA ASP A 227 51.40 -23.74 3.23
C ASP A 227 52.53 -24.07 4.21
N LYS A 228 52.21 -24.25 5.50
CA LYS A 228 53.18 -24.71 6.52
C LYS A 228 53.68 -26.12 6.25
N ILE A 229 52.80 -27.03 5.82
CA ILE A 229 53.18 -28.40 5.46
C ILE A 229 54.12 -28.39 4.24
N LYS A 230 53.82 -27.57 3.22
CA LYS A 230 54.70 -27.39 2.05
C LYS A 230 56.08 -26.86 2.45
N GLN A 231 56.14 -25.85 3.32
CA GLN A 231 57.42 -25.32 3.82
C GLN A 231 58.23 -26.32 4.65
N ASN A 232 57.57 -27.18 5.44
CA ASN A 232 58.25 -28.22 6.20
C ASN A 232 58.77 -29.35 5.29
N GLN A 233 58.03 -29.70 4.24
CA GLN A 233 58.47 -30.67 3.23
C GLN A 233 59.66 -30.18 2.40
N GLU A 234 59.80 -28.87 2.18
CA GLU A 234 60.98 -28.30 1.52
C GLU A 234 62.23 -28.31 2.42
N LYS A 235 62.05 -28.25 3.75
CA LYS A 235 63.14 -28.34 4.74
C LYS A 235 63.60 -29.77 5.02
N ASP A 236 62.75 -30.76 4.83
CA ASP A 236 63.07 -32.19 5.01
C ASP A 236 63.39 -32.90 3.67
N LYS A 237 64.60 -32.67 3.13
CA LYS A 237 65.21 -33.61 2.16
C LYS A 237 65.85 -34.79 2.93
N PRO A 238 65.80 -36.03 2.40
CA PRO A 238 65.50 -37.20 3.22
C PRO A 238 66.72 -37.84 3.91
N ARG A 239 66.59 -38.14 5.21
CA ARG A 239 67.29 -39.26 5.87
C ARG A 239 66.26 -40.38 6.15
N ASN A 240 66.53 -41.56 5.59
CA ASN A 240 65.94 -42.87 5.87
C ASN A 240 64.51 -43.22 5.39
N THR A 241 64.48 -43.94 4.27
CA THR A 241 63.73 -45.16 3.86
C THR A 241 62.32 -45.53 4.38
N LYS A 242 61.74 -44.94 5.43
CA LYS A 242 60.30 -45.07 5.76
C LYS A 242 59.43 -43.96 5.12
N SER A 243 60.06 -43.07 4.35
CA SER A 243 59.51 -41.80 3.88
C SER A 243 58.72 -41.86 2.55
N LYS A 244 58.91 -42.89 1.71
CA LYS A 244 58.35 -42.90 0.35
C LYS A 244 56.81 -43.01 0.31
N ASP A 245 56.21 -43.85 1.15
CA ASP A 245 54.75 -44.03 1.16
C ASP A 245 54.03 -42.82 1.76
N VAL A 246 54.60 -42.22 2.81
CA VAL A 246 54.09 -40.97 3.40
C VAL A 246 54.20 -39.82 2.40
N GLN A 247 55.32 -39.72 1.66
CA GLN A 247 55.46 -38.75 0.57
C GLN A 247 54.45 -38.99 -0.56
N ARG A 248 54.19 -40.25 -0.93
CA ARG A 248 53.21 -40.58 -1.96
C ARG A 248 51.79 -40.23 -1.53
N LEU A 249 51.40 -40.58 -0.30
CA LEU A 249 50.08 -40.27 0.25
C LEU A 249 49.86 -38.76 0.40
N THR A 250 50.89 -38.03 0.85
CA THR A 250 50.82 -36.56 0.95
C THR A 250 50.70 -35.90 -0.43
N GLN A 251 51.42 -36.38 -1.44
CA GLN A 251 51.26 -35.90 -2.82
C GLN A 251 49.87 -36.22 -3.39
N GLN A 252 49.31 -37.40 -3.11
CA GLN A 252 47.95 -37.74 -3.52
C GLN A 252 46.93 -36.83 -2.84
N LEU A 253 47.07 -36.59 -1.54
CA LEU A 253 46.19 -35.71 -0.78
C LEU A 253 46.26 -34.26 -1.29
N ILE A 254 47.45 -33.76 -1.64
CA ILE A 254 47.61 -32.44 -2.26
C ILE A 254 46.89 -32.38 -3.60
N LYS A 255 47.07 -33.38 -4.48
CA LYS A 255 46.38 -33.44 -5.78
C LYS A 255 44.86 -33.47 -5.63
N GLU A 256 44.33 -34.25 -4.70
CA GLU A 256 42.88 -34.28 -4.45
C GLU A 256 42.36 -32.93 -3.92
N LYS A 257 43.12 -32.26 -3.05
CA LYS A 257 42.75 -30.95 -2.54
C LYS A 257 42.80 -29.88 -3.64
N GLU A 258 43.80 -29.92 -4.50
CA GLU A 258 43.90 -29.03 -5.67
C GLU A 258 42.73 -29.23 -6.65
N GLN A 259 42.35 -30.49 -6.92
CA GLN A 259 41.18 -30.80 -7.73
C GLN A 259 39.88 -30.30 -7.08
N LYS A 260 39.71 -30.47 -5.76
CA LYS A 260 38.56 -29.93 -5.01
C LYS A 260 38.49 -28.41 -5.07
N VAL A 261 39.62 -27.71 -5.02
CA VAL A 261 39.67 -26.25 -5.16
C VAL A 261 39.24 -25.83 -6.58
N LYS A 262 39.78 -26.47 -7.62
CA LYS A 262 39.39 -26.20 -9.01
C LYS A 262 37.89 -26.43 -9.26
N LEU A 263 37.32 -27.51 -8.72
CA LEU A 263 35.88 -27.78 -8.82
C LEU A 263 35.06 -26.68 -8.14
N LYS A 264 35.47 -26.23 -6.95
CA LYS A 264 34.79 -25.12 -6.25
C LYS A 264 34.86 -23.81 -7.04
N GLU A 265 35.99 -23.51 -7.66
CA GLU A 265 36.13 -22.33 -8.53
C GLU A 265 35.21 -22.40 -9.75
N GLN A 266 35.13 -23.56 -10.41
CA GLN A 266 34.20 -23.78 -11.52
C GLN A 266 32.74 -23.58 -11.09
N ILE A 267 32.35 -24.13 -9.94
CA ILE A 267 31.00 -23.94 -9.37
C ILE A 267 30.72 -22.46 -9.12
N ILE A 268 31.65 -21.72 -8.52
CA ILE A 268 31.51 -20.27 -8.31
C ILE A 268 31.35 -19.51 -9.64
N GLN A 269 32.09 -19.89 -10.68
CA GLN A 269 31.94 -19.29 -12.00
C GLN A 269 30.57 -19.60 -12.63
N MET A 270 30.05 -20.81 -12.46
CA MET A 270 28.70 -21.17 -12.91
C MET A 270 27.63 -20.33 -12.20
N PHE A 271 27.70 -20.20 -10.87
CA PHE A 271 26.77 -19.36 -10.12
C PHE A 271 26.82 -17.88 -10.52
N LYS A 272 28.02 -17.34 -10.82
CA LYS A 272 28.15 -15.98 -11.33
C LYS A 272 27.45 -15.80 -12.68
N LYS A 273 27.59 -16.78 -13.59
CA LYS A 273 26.90 -16.77 -14.90
C LYS A 273 25.39 -16.86 -14.72
N GLU A 274 24.92 -17.73 -13.83
CA GLU A 274 23.50 -17.89 -13.52
C GLU A 274 22.89 -16.61 -12.92
N ALA A 275 23.59 -15.94 -12.00
CA ALA A 275 23.14 -14.66 -11.44
C ALA A 275 22.99 -13.57 -12.52
N LEU A 276 23.91 -13.52 -13.50
CA LEU A 276 23.81 -12.61 -14.64
C LEU A 276 22.62 -12.95 -15.55
N LEU A 277 22.38 -14.24 -15.82
CA LEU A 277 21.23 -14.73 -16.59
C LEU A 277 19.91 -14.42 -15.87
N LEU A 278 19.84 -14.60 -14.55
CA LEU A 278 18.66 -14.24 -13.76
C LEU A 278 18.39 -12.73 -13.83
N LYS A 279 19.44 -11.90 -13.80
CA LYS A 279 19.31 -10.44 -13.93
C LYS A 279 18.79 -10.04 -15.31
N SER A 280 19.28 -10.65 -16.39
CA SER A 280 18.77 -10.38 -17.73
C SER A 280 17.33 -10.88 -17.91
N HIS A 281 17.01 -12.07 -17.37
CA HIS A 281 15.67 -12.64 -17.39
C HIS A 281 14.65 -11.77 -16.65
N ARG A 282 14.97 -11.27 -15.45
CA ARG A 282 14.12 -10.32 -14.71
C ARG A 282 13.86 -9.04 -15.49
N LYS A 283 14.86 -8.49 -16.17
CA LYS A 283 14.68 -7.32 -17.05
C LYS A 283 13.75 -7.62 -18.22
N LEU A 284 13.87 -8.81 -18.81
CA LEU A 284 13.01 -9.26 -19.90
C LEU A 284 11.56 -9.43 -19.45
N ILE A 285 11.32 -10.03 -18.28
CA ILE A 285 9.98 -10.15 -17.68
C ILE A 285 9.37 -8.76 -17.52
N LYS A 286 10.08 -7.80 -16.91
CA LYS A 286 9.55 -6.44 -16.73
C LYS A 286 9.18 -5.76 -18.06
N ARG A 287 10.01 -5.96 -19.10
CA ARG A 287 9.69 -5.46 -20.46
C ARG A 287 8.47 -6.14 -21.03
N TYR A 288 8.35 -7.45 -20.85
CA TYR A 288 7.19 -8.22 -21.30
C TYR A 288 5.92 -7.80 -20.57
N GLU A 289 5.95 -7.63 -19.24
CA GLU A 289 4.83 -7.15 -18.44
C GLU A 289 4.39 -5.76 -18.89
N SER A 290 5.34 -4.82 -19.03
CA SER A 290 5.08 -3.47 -19.55
C SER A 290 4.46 -3.51 -20.96
N LEU A 291 4.98 -4.35 -21.86
CA LEU A 291 4.45 -4.49 -23.20
C LEU A 291 3.05 -5.12 -23.19
N SER A 292 2.84 -6.18 -22.44
CA SER A 292 1.57 -6.93 -22.36
C SER A 292 0.43 -6.10 -21.77
N THR A 293 0.74 -5.22 -20.82
CA THR A 293 -0.22 -4.32 -20.15
C THR A 293 -0.51 -3.06 -20.96
N SER A 294 0.38 -2.68 -21.87
CA SER A 294 0.17 -1.56 -22.79
C SER A 294 -1.07 -1.75 -23.66
N LYS A 295 -1.66 -0.64 -24.14
CA LYS A 295 -2.87 -0.66 -24.98
C LYS A 295 -2.64 -1.45 -26.29
N LEU A 296 -1.49 -1.24 -26.93
CA LEU A 296 -1.08 -1.96 -28.13
C LEU A 296 -0.85 -3.45 -27.83
N GLY A 297 -0.15 -3.78 -26.75
CA GLY A 297 0.09 -5.18 -26.38
C GLY A 297 -1.18 -5.95 -26.07
N ARG A 298 -2.14 -5.35 -25.36
CA ARG A 298 -3.47 -5.94 -25.13
C ARG A 298 -4.20 -6.23 -26.44
N MET A 299 -4.18 -5.29 -27.40
CA MET A 299 -4.77 -5.51 -28.72
C MET A 299 -4.06 -6.63 -29.48
N THR A 300 -2.73 -6.66 -29.48
CA THR A 300 -1.94 -7.71 -30.15
C THR A 300 -2.21 -9.09 -29.55
N ILE A 301 -2.27 -9.22 -28.22
CA ILE A 301 -2.61 -10.48 -27.54
C ILE A 301 -4.04 -10.91 -27.90
N ALA A 302 -5.00 -9.98 -27.90
CA ALA A 302 -6.38 -10.27 -28.28
C ALA A 302 -6.48 -10.77 -29.73
N TYR A 303 -5.78 -10.11 -30.65
CA TYR A 303 -5.69 -10.51 -32.06
C TYR A 303 -5.10 -11.92 -32.24
N TRP A 304 -3.99 -12.23 -31.56
CA TRP A 304 -3.39 -13.57 -31.63
C TRP A 304 -4.28 -14.66 -31.02
N LYS A 305 -4.97 -14.36 -29.90
CA LYS A 305 -5.97 -15.27 -29.33
C LYS A 305 -7.12 -15.53 -30.30
N PHE A 306 -7.59 -14.50 -30.99
CA PHE A 306 -8.62 -14.61 -32.01
C PHE A 306 -8.18 -15.48 -33.18
N ILE A 307 -6.99 -15.24 -33.76
CA ILE A 307 -6.43 -16.07 -34.83
C ILE A 307 -6.26 -17.53 -34.41
N ASN A 308 -5.73 -17.78 -33.21
CA ASN A 308 -5.54 -19.15 -32.72
C ASN A 308 -6.86 -19.87 -32.49
N ARG A 309 -7.93 -19.16 -32.12
CA ARG A 309 -9.28 -19.72 -31.99
C ARG A 309 -9.82 -20.14 -33.35
N ILE A 310 -9.64 -19.31 -34.37
CA ILE A 310 -10.04 -19.63 -35.76
C ILE A 310 -9.28 -20.86 -36.27
N LYS A 311 -7.97 -20.94 -35.98
CA LYS A 311 -7.13 -22.07 -36.43
C LYS A 311 -7.43 -23.40 -35.71
N ARG A 312 -7.97 -23.37 -34.49
CA ARG A 312 -8.32 -24.58 -33.71
C ARG A 312 -9.76 -25.06 -33.92
N GLY A 313 -10.63 -24.19 -34.46
CA GLY A 313 -12.02 -24.50 -34.78
C GLY A 313 -12.24 -24.99 -36.23
N LYS A 314 -11.14 -25.25 -36.94
CA LYS A 314 -11.10 -26.02 -38.19
C LYS A 314 -10.29 -27.28 -37.92
#